data_AF-A0A180FVI4-F1
#
_entry.id   AF-A0A180FVI4-F1
#
_cell.length_a   1.000
_cell.length_b   1.000
_cell.length_c   1.000
_cell.angle_alpha   90.00
_cell.angle_beta   90.00
_cell.angle_gamma   90.00
#
_symmetry.space_group_name_H-M   'P 1'
#
loop_
_entity.id
_entity.type
_entity.pdbx_description
1 polymer ?
#
loop_
_entity_poly.entity_id
_entity_poly.type
_entity_poly.pdbx_seq_one_letter_code
_entity_poly.pdbx_strand_id
1 'polypeptide(L)'
;MLHKLFSLFYSFSKILVCAIFVFSLASCEKKQELDVLPEAQLKYEEPKDPFMYENPNNPYDYVGYLHNQSLKETLDMPLIQSRQISGREVVRRSLICSNSLFSNNLHFLSEGYQSSSEEITDDRIDESEAISYAIQADMDNDLSNYINTLDLSIDLKTKVKKLYSEIRSDENLSLDDAINIVKKFETEINNNNTISSNEKATAFCAASTLRYSLVFWDENLPEQQVATRGFWKKFWRVVTLGIADSGAALVGGIAGPEAAIILGAATSINVYYKL
;
A
#
# COMPACT_ATOMS: atom_id res chain seq x y z
N MET A 1 -36.99 31.28 -42.55
CA MET A 1 -35.94 30.29 -42.89
C MET A 1 -35.19 29.80 -41.63
N LEU A 2 -34.77 30.70 -40.72
CA LEU A 2 -34.12 30.32 -39.45
C LEU A 2 -34.93 29.37 -38.55
N HIS A 3 -36.26 29.52 -38.49
CA HIS A 3 -37.10 28.72 -37.59
C HIS A 3 -37.15 27.22 -37.98
N LYS A 4 -36.96 26.90 -39.27
CA LYS A 4 -36.89 25.51 -39.76
C LYS A 4 -35.54 24.86 -39.41
N LEU A 5 -34.45 25.63 -39.46
CA LEU A 5 -33.10 25.20 -39.08
C LEU A 5 -33.00 24.85 -37.58
N PHE A 6 -33.64 25.62 -36.71
CA PHE A 6 -33.69 25.32 -35.28
C PHE A 6 -34.48 24.04 -34.95
N SER A 7 -35.57 23.76 -35.67
CA SER A 7 -36.34 22.52 -35.45
C SER A 7 -35.58 21.26 -35.90
N LEU A 8 -34.72 21.38 -36.93
CA LEU A 8 -33.88 20.29 -37.39
C LEU A 8 -32.77 19.97 -36.39
N PHE A 9 -32.10 21.00 -35.85
CA PHE A 9 -31.07 20.83 -34.82
C PHE A 9 -31.61 20.21 -33.53
N TYR A 10 -32.82 20.63 -33.11
CA TYR A 10 -33.46 20.10 -31.92
C TYR A 10 -33.92 18.64 -32.07
N SER A 11 -34.25 18.22 -33.30
CA SER A 11 -34.59 16.83 -33.60
C SER A 11 -33.34 15.95 -33.71
N PHE A 12 -32.24 16.47 -34.25
CA PHE A 12 -30.96 15.76 -34.32
C PHE A 12 -30.33 15.54 -32.94
N SER A 13 -30.44 16.50 -32.00
CA SER A 13 -29.87 16.31 -30.66
C SER A 13 -30.62 15.24 -29.85
N LYS A 14 -31.95 15.12 -30.02
CA LYS A 14 -32.75 14.05 -29.38
C LYS A 14 -32.39 12.66 -29.91
N ILE A 15 -32.15 12.54 -31.22
CA ILE A 15 -31.73 11.26 -31.83
C ILE A 15 -30.31 10.89 -31.36
N LEU A 16 -29.41 11.86 -31.26
CA LEU A 16 -28.03 11.63 -30.79
C LEU A 16 -28.00 11.22 -29.31
N VAL A 17 -28.80 11.86 -28.45
CA VAL A 17 -28.90 11.50 -27.02
C VAL A 17 -29.50 10.11 -26.83
N CYS A 18 -30.51 9.73 -27.63
CA CYS A 18 -31.06 8.36 -27.58
C CYS A 18 -30.08 7.30 -28.11
N ALA A 19 -29.27 7.62 -29.13
CA ALA A 19 -28.27 6.69 -29.64
C ALA A 19 -27.17 6.40 -28.61
N ILE A 20 -26.71 7.43 -27.87
CA ILE A 20 -25.71 7.26 -26.79
C ILE A 20 -26.26 6.37 -25.66
N PHE A 21 -27.55 6.49 -25.33
CA PHE A 21 -28.20 5.69 -24.28
C PHE A 21 -28.41 4.21 -24.66
N VAL A 22 -28.54 3.91 -25.95
CA VAL A 22 -28.70 2.52 -26.43
C VAL A 22 -27.36 1.78 -26.48
N PHE A 23 -26.24 2.49 -26.73
CA PHE A 23 -24.91 1.87 -26.65
C PHE A 23 -24.44 1.60 -25.22
N SER A 24 -24.89 2.36 -24.21
CA SER A 24 -24.56 2.12 -22.81
C SER A 24 -25.34 0.95 -22.17
N LEU A 25 -26.45 0.50 -22.77
CA LEU A 25 -27.22 -0.66 -22.30
C LEU A 25 -26.85 -1.98 -23.00
N ALA A 26 -25.97 -1.94 -24.02
CA ALA A 26 -25.52 -3.12 -24.76
C ALA A 26 -24.16 -3.67 -24.29
N SER A 27 -23.51 -3.03 -23.32
CA SER A 27 -22.31 -3.59 -22.66
C SER A 27 -22.74 -4.63 -21.63
N CYS A 28 -23.12 -5.81 -22.13
CA CYS A 28 -23.34 -6.99 -21.33
C CYS A 28 -21.96 -7.43 -20.80
N GLU A 29 -21.63 -7.05 -19.56
CA GLU A 29 -20.48 -7.61 -18.86
C GLU A 29 -20.67 -9.12 -18.73
N LYS A 30 -19.79 -9.86 -19.41
CA LYS A 30 -19.55 -11.25 -19.09
C LYS A 30 -19.04 -11.26 -17.65
N LYS A 31 -19.87 -11.71 -16.70
CA LYS A 31 -19.39 -12.06 -15.36
C LYS A 31 -18.28 -13.09 -15.55
N GLN A 32 -17.05 -12.63 -15.44
CA GLN A 32 -15.89 -13.50 -15.39
C GLN A 32 -16.02 -14.22 -14.05
N GLU A 33 -16.34 -15.51 -14.09
CA GLU A 33 -16.22 -16.36 -12.90
C GLU A 33 -14.80 -16.16 -12.38
N LEU A 34 -14.71 -15.67 -11.15
CA LEU A 34 -13.45 -15.53 -10.44
C LEU A 34 -12.96 -16.96 -10.24
N ASP A 35 -11.98 -17.39 -11.04
CA ASP A 35 -11.33 -18.68 -10.82
C ASP A 35 -10.82 -18.69 -9.39
N VAL A 36 -11.40 -19.58 -8.58
CA VAL A 36 -10.97 -19.83 -7.20
C VAL A 36 -9.55 -20.35 -7.32
N LEU A 37 -8.58 -19.48 -6.98
CA LEU A 37 -7.17 -19.85 -6.99
C LEU A 37 -6.99 -21.06 -6.05
N PRO A 38 -6.29 -22.11 -6.49
CA PRO A 38 -6.04 -23.26 -5.64
C PRO A 38 -5.29 -22.80 -4.39
N GLU A 39 -5.72 -23.32 -3.24
CA GLU A 39 -5.16 -23.07 -1.92
C GLU A 39 -3.70 -23.52 -1.90
N ALA A 40 -2.79 -22.62 -2.31
CA ALA A 40 -1.37 -22.89 -2.35
C ALA A 40 -0.84 -22.88 -0.92
N GLN A 41 -0.50 -24.04 -0.37
CA GLN A 41 0.36 -24.13 0.80
C GLN A 41 1.77 -23.68 0.39
N LEU A 42 2.00 -22.37 0.40
CA LEU A 42 3.28 -21.74 0.11
C LEU A 42 4.22 -21.94 1.30
N LYS A 43 5.27 -22.73 1.08
CA LYS A 43 6.46 -22.73 1.94
C LYS A 43 7.33 -21.56 1.50
N TYR A 44 7.39 -20.53 2.33
CA TYR A 44 8.31 -19.41 2.16
C TYR A 44 9.74 -19.88 2.46
N GLU A 45 10.69 -19.54 1.58
CA GLU A 45 12.11 -19.65 1.87
C GLU A 45 12.49 -18.46 2.76
N GLU A 46 12.95 -18.73 3.99
CA GLU A 46 13.43 -17.69 4.90
C GLU A 46 14.45 -16.76 4.22
N PRO A 47 14.45 -15.47 4.57
CA PRO A 47 15.40 -14.50 4.04
C PRO A 47 16.83 -14.92 4.37
N LYS A 48 17.78 -14.52 3.53
CA LYS A 48 19.21 -14.90 3.67
C LYS A 48 19.87 -14.38 4.95
N ASP A 49 19.29 -13.34 5.58
CA ASP A 49 19.69 -12.86 6.91
C ASP A 49 18.48 -12.30 7.67
N PRO A 50 17.78 -13.10 8.49
CA PRO A 50 16.63 -12.65 9.26
C PRO A 50 16.99 -11.57 10.31
N PHE A 51 18.26 -11.46 10.71
CA PHE A 51 18.68 -10.58 11.81
C PHE A 51 18.83 -9.11 11.42
N MET A 52 18.96 -8.81 10.12
CA MET A 52 19.25 -7.45 9.65
C MET A 52 18.08 -6.49 9.96
N TYR A 53 16.86 -6.88 9.61
CA TYR A 53 15.71 -6.00 9.76
C TYR A 53 14.92 -6.24 11.05
N GLU A 54 14.86 -7.43 11.64
CA GLU A 54 14.08 -7.72 12.86
C GLU A 54 14.33 -6.75 14.03
N ASN A 55 13.29 -6.47 14.82
CA ASN A 55 13.43 -5.76 16.09
C ASN A 55 12.65 -6.48 17.21
N PRO A 56 13.35 -7.21 18.10
CA PRO A 56 12.69 -7.97 19.17
C PRO A 56 11.98 -7.08 20.21
N ASN A 57 12.26 -5.78 20.23
CA ASN A 57 11.56 -4.82 21.10
C ASN A 57 10.26 -4.29 20.50
N ASN A 58 9.96 -4.60 19.22
CA ASN A 58 8.68 -4.27 18.60
C ASN A 58 7.74 -5.49 18.73
N PRO A 59 6.66 -5.42 19.54
CA PRO A 59 5.73 -6.53 19.71
C PRO A 59 4.87 -6.83 18.47
N TYR A 60 4.93 -5.98 17.45
CA TYR A 60 4.24 -6.09 16.17
C TYR A 60 5.21 -6.39 15.01
N ASP A 61 6.42 -6.90 15.28
CA ASP A 61 7.42 -7.13 14.23
C ASP A 61 6.95 -8.12 13.14
N TYR A 62 6.07 -9.06 13.50
CA TYR A 62 5.46 -10.01 12.57
C TYR A 62 4.61 -9.32 11.49
N VAL A 63 4.16 -8.08 11.71
CA VAL A 63 3.32 -7.34 10.76
C VAL A 63 4.09 -7.06 9.47
N GLY A 64 5.35 -6.62 9.58
CA GLY A 64 6.22 -6.42 8.44
C GLY A 64 6.50 -7.73 7.68
N TYR A 65 6.63 -8.84 8.41
CA TYR A 65 6.78 -10.17 7.80
C TYR A 65 5.58 -10.54 6.93
N LEU A 66 4.37 -10.46 7.50
CA LEU A 66 3.13 -10.76 6.78
C LEU A 66 2.89 -9.77 5.62
N HIS A 67 3.23 -8.50 5.81
CA HIS A 67 3.18 -7.50 4.74
C HIS A 67 4.05 -7.91 3.54
N ASN A 68 5.33 -8.25 3.77
CA ASN A 68 6.23 -8.70 2.70
C ASN A 68 5.77 -10.00 2.04
N GLN A 69 5.17 -10.91 2.80
CA GLN A 69 4.58 -12.11 2.23
C GLN A 69 3.44 -11.75 1.26
N SER A 70 2.58 -10.81 1.64
CA SER A 70 1.52 -10.31 0.75
C SER A 70 2.09 -9.66 -0.52
N LEU A 71 3.14 -8.84 -0.38
CA LEU A 71 3.84 -8.24 -1.52
C LEU A 71 4.36 -9.30 -2.49
N LYS A 72 5.03 -10.32 -1.95
CA LYS A 72 5.56 -11.44 -2.73
C LYS A 72 4.46 -12.18 -3.48
N GLU A 73 3.42 -12.62 -2.78
CA GLU A 73 2.32 -13.38 -3.38
C GLU A 73 1.63 -12.57 -4.49
N THR A 74 1.50 -11.26 -4.31
CA THR A 74 0.94 -10.39 -5.33
C THR A 74 1.88 -10.21 -6.53
N LEU A 75 3.18 -9.95 -6.32
CA LEU A 75 4.15 -9.78 -7.41
C LEU A 75 4.42 -11.08 -8.20
N ASP A 76 4.22 -12.25 -7.58
CA ASP A 76 4.34 -13.55 -8.23
C ASP A 76 3.13 -13.88 -9.14
N MET A 77 2.07 -13.07 -9.12
CA MET A 77 0.92 -13.26 -10.00
C MET A 77 1.29 -13.00 -11.48
N PRO A 78 1.08 -13.96 -12.41
CA PRO A 78 1.46 -13.82 -13.82
C PRO A 78 0.85 -12.59 -14.52
N LEU A 79 -0.38 -12.22 -14.15
CA LEU A 79 -1.07 -11.05 -14.71
C LEU A 79 -0.40 -9.73 -14.30
N ILE A 80 0.17 -9.66 -13.10
CA ILE A 80 0.92 -8.50 -12.60
C ILE A 80 2.28 -8.42 -13.29
N GLN A 81 3.00 -9.54 -13.39
CA GLN A 81 4.30 -9.60 -14.06
C GLN A 81 4.21 -9.25 -15.55
N SER A 82 3.15 -9.68 -16.23
CA SER A 82 2.93 -9.40 -17.64
C SER A 82 2.43 -7.96 -17.92
N ARG A 83 2.11 -7.18 -16.87
CA ARG A 83 1.52 -5.84 -16.94
C ARG A 83 0.27 -5.77 -17.86
N GLN A 84 -0.53 -6.83 -17.89
CA GLN A 84 -1.71 -6.95 -18.77
C GLN A 84 -3.01 -6.45 -18.14
N ILE A 85 -2.97 -6.04 -16.87
CA ILE A 85 -4.13 -5.59 -16.12
C ILE A 85 -4.04 -4.11 -15.75
N SER A 86 -5.17 -3.48 -15.47
CA SER A 86 -5.22 -2.07 -15.06
C SER A 86 -4.67 -1.90 -13.64
N GLY A 87 -4.20 -0.68 -13.29
CA GLY A 87 -3.74 -0.39 -11.93
C GLY A 87 -4.80 -0.69 -10.86
N ARG A 88 -6.08 -0.42 -11.15
CA ARG A 88 -7.19 -0.75 -10.26
C ARG A 88 -7.34 -2.27 -10.04
N GLU A 89 -7.17 -3.07 -11.08
CA GLU A 89 -7.19 -4.53 -10.95
C GLU A 89 -5.97 -5.04 -10.18
N VAL A 90 -4.80 -4.41 -10.34
CA VAL A 90 -3.61 -4.72 -9.51
C VAL A 90 -3.91 -4.47 -8.02
N VAL A 91 -4.50 -3.31 -7.68
CA VAL A 91 -4.92 -2.98 -6.30
C VAL A 91 -5.92 -4.01 -5.78
N ARG A 92 -6.96 -4.32 -6.57
CA ARG A 92 -7.97 -5.34 -6.20
C ARG A 92 -7.33 -6.68 -5.87
N ARG A 93 -6.41 -7.16 -6.71
CA ARG A 93 -5.71 -8.43 -6.50
C ARG A 93 -4.83 -8.41 -5.25
N SER A 94 -4.12 -7.31 -5.02
CA SER A 94 -3.31 -7.13 -3.81
C SER A 94 -4.16 -7.14 -2.54
N LEU A 95 -5.31 -6.45 -2.53
CA LEU A 95 -6.24 -6.46 -1.41
C LEU A 95 -6.78 -7.87 -1.12
N ILE A 96 -7.17 -8.62 -2.16
CA ILE A 96 -7.64 -10.00 -2.02
C ILE A 96 -6.54 -10.90 -1.42
N CYS A 97 -5.32 -10.79 -1.94
CA CYS A 97 -4.17 -11.57 -1.49
C CYS A 97 -3.86 -11.28 -0.01
N SER A 98 -3.74 -9.99 0.32
CA SER A 98 -3.43 -9.54 1.67
C SER A 98 -4.52 -9.92 2.67
N ASN A 99 -5.80 -9.82 2.27
CA ASN A 99 -6.93 -10.18 3.14
C ASN A 99 -6.99 -11.68 3.40
N SER A 100 -6.69 -12.51 2.39
CA SER A 100 -6.57 -13.96 2.55
C SER A 100 -5.43 -14.30 3.50
N LEU A 101 -4.25 -13.70 3.31
CA LEU A 101 -3.09 -13.90 4.18
C LEU A 101 -3.40 -13.51 5.62
N PHE A 102 -3.98 -12.31 5.81
CA PHE A 102 -4.37 -11.78 7.10
C PHE A 102 -5.34 -12.73 7.81
N SER A 103 -6.39 -13.17 7.11
CA SER A 103 -7.41 -14.09 7.63
C SER A 103 -6.81 -15.43 8.06
N ASN A 104 -5.88 -15.99 7.27
CA ASN A 104 -5.23 -17.26 7.59
C ASN A 104 -4.27 -17.16 8.80
N ASN A 105 -3.76 -15.97 9.08
CA ASN A 105 -2.83 -15.72 10.17
C ASN A 105 -3.49 -15.10 11.41
N LEU A 106 -4.82 -15.01 11.47
CA LEU A 106 -5.55 -14.42 12.60
C LEU A 106 -5.20 -15.02 13.95
N HIS A 107 -4.85 -16.30 13.99
CA HIS A 107 -4.46 -16.99 15.22
C HIS A 107 -3.12 -16.49 15.79
N PHE A 108 -2.25 -15.88 14.98
CA PHE A 108 -1.02 -15.22 15.42
C PHE A 108 -1.25 -13.75 15.81
N LEU A 109 -2.35 -13.15 15.34
CA LEU A 109 -2.74 -11.77 15.64
C LEU A 109 -3.47 -11.76 16.99
N SER A 110 -2.72 -11.63 18.09
CA SER A 110 -3.15 -11.52 19.51
C SER A 110 -4.64 -11.73 19.82
N GLU A 111 -4.94 -12.64 20.76
CA GLU A 111 -6.26 -12.83 21.40
C GLU A 111 -6.94 -11.47 21.67
N GLY A 112 -7.88 -11.06 20.81
CA GLY A 112 -8.52 -9.75 20.91
C GLY A 112 -8.80 -9.05 19.57
N TYR A 113 -8.15 -9.45 18.48
CA TYR A 113 -8.49 -8.94 17.15
C TYR A 113 -9.63 -9.77 16.54
N GLN A 114 -10.85 -9.22 16.52
CA GLN A 114 -11.93 -9.77 15.72
C GLN A 114 -11.77 -9.28 14.29
N SER A 115 -11.25 -10.13 13.40
CA SER A 115 -11.35 -9.85 11.97
C SER A 115 -12.82 -9.85 11.57
N SER A 116 -13.26 -8.77 10.93
CA SER A 116 -14.35 -8.90 9.98
C SER A 116 -13.73 -9.48 8.73
N SER A 117 -14.11 -10.71 8.36
CA SER A 117 -13.79 -11.28 7.06
C SER A 117 -14.63 -10.56 6.00
N GLU A 118 -14.48 -9.25 5.90
CA GLU A 118 -15.24 -8.43 4.98
C GLU A 118 -14.81 -8.76 3.55
N GLU A 119 -15.82 -9.02 2.73
CA GLU A 119 -15.65 -9.12 1.29
C GLU A 119 -14.96 -7.84 0.80
N ILE A 120 -13.97 -7.98 -0.09
CA ILE A 120 -13.32 -6.82 -0.71
C ILE A 120 -14.35 -6.14 -1.61
N THR A 121 -14.91 -5.04 -1.12
CA THR A 121 -15.88 -4.20 -1.84
C THR A 121 -15.18 -3.21 -2.75
N ASP A 122 -15.91 -2.67 -3.73
CA ASP A 122 -15.39 -1.58 -4.57
C ASP A 122 -15.08 -0.33 -3.73
N ASP A 123 -15.80 -0.09 -2.63
CA ASP A 123 -15.50 1.00 -1.70
C ASP A 123 -14.11 0.85 -1.05
N ARG A 124 -13.71 -0.37 -0.65
CA ARG A 124 -12.37 -0.63 -0.10
C ARG A 124 -11.27 -0.44 -1.15
N ILE A 125 -11.56 -0.77 -2.41
CA ILE A 125 -10.63 -0.54 -3.53
C ILE A 125 -10.46 0.96 -3.74
N ASP A 126 -11.57 1.71 -3.80
CA ASP A 126 -11.57 3.15 -4.01
C ASP A 126 -10.87 3.89 -2.84
N GLU A 127 -11.04 3.42 -1.61
CA GLU A 127 -10.31 3.91 -0.43
C GLU A 127 -8.80 3.66 -0.58
N SER A 128 -8.38 2.44 -0.92
CA SER A 128 -6.97 2.11 -1.11
C SER A 128 -6.34 2.93 -2.24
N GLU A 129 -7.06 3.15 -3.34
CA GLU A 129 -6.63 4.03 -4.42
C GLU A 129 -6.50 5.49 -3.94
N ALA A 130 -7.49 6.02 -3.19
CA ALA A 130 -7.45 7.37 -2.66
C ALA A 130 -6.25 7.59 -1.71
N ILE A 131 -5.99 6.64 -0.81
CA ILE A 131 -4.81 6.63 0.07
C ILE A 131 -3.53 6.62 -0.77
N SER A 132 -3.45 5.72 -1.76
CA SER A 132 -2.30 5.64 -2.66
C SER A 132 -2.04 6.95 -3.38
N TYR A 133 -3.09 7.64 -3.86
CA TYR A 133 -2.98 8.93 -4.52
C TYR A 133 -2.54 10.03 -3.56
N ALA A 134 -3.09 10.07 -2.34
CA ALA A 134 -2.71 11.06 -1.33
C ALA A 134 -1.24 10.94 -0.94
N ILE A 135 -0.75 9.71 -0.73
CA ILE A 135 0.65 9.42 -0.43
C ILE A 135 1.56 9.82 -1.60
N GLN A 136 1.21 9.44 -2.83
CA GLN A 136 2.00 9.81 -4.01
C GLN A 136 2.06 11.32 -4.22
N ALA A 137 0.94 12.01 -4.04
CA ALA A 137 0.86 13.46 -4.24
C ALA A 137 1.68 14.26 -3.20
N ASP A 138 1.91 13.68 -2.02
CA ASP A 138 2.65 14.32 -0.93
C ASP A 138 4.06 13.74 -0.75
N MET A 139 4.49 12.88 -1.67
CA MET A 139 5.79 12.24 -1.62
C MET A 139 6.93 13.25 -1.74
N ASP A 140 6.79 14.40 -2.41
CA ASP A 140 7.89 15.40 -2.44
C ASP A 140 7.98 16.24 -1.15
N ASN A 141 7.06 16.03 -0.21
CA ASN A 141 6.96 16.77 1.04
C ASN A 141 6.97 15.83 2.26
N ASP A 142 7.68 14.70 2.14
CA ASP A 142 7.86 13.70 3.21
C ASP A 142 6.55 13.25 3.87
N LEU A 143 5.48 13.19 3.07
CA LEU A 143 4.12 12.90 3.52
C LEU A 143 3.60 13.83 4.63
N SER A 144 4.17 15.03 4.79
CA SER A 144 3.84 15.94 5.89
C SER A 144 2.39 16.45 5.84
N ASN A 145 1.83 16.72 4.65
CA ASN A 145 0.43 17.10 4.48
C ASN A 145 -0.48 15.90 4.76
N TYR A 146 -0.15 14.73 4.21
CA TYR A 146 -0.90 13.50 4.43
C TYR A 146 -0.93 13.11 5.91
N ILE A 147 0.22 13.13 6.60
CA ILE A 147 0.31 12.87 8.05
C ILE A 147 -0.54 13.86 8.85
N ASN A 148 -0.67 15.11 8.40
CA ASN A 148 -1.52 16.09 9.09
C ASN A 148 -3.00 15.71 9.05
N THR A 149 -3.47 15.02 8.00
CA THR A 149 -4.88 14.63 7.85
C THR A 149 -5.25 13.40 8.67
N LEU A 150 -4.27 12.63 9.15
CA LEU A 150 -4.52 11.43 9.94
C LEU A 150 -5.07 11.76 11.33
N ASP A 151 -5.92 10.88 11.88
CA ASP A 151 -6.41 11.00 13.25
C ASP A 151 -5.40 10.42 14.25
N LEU A 152 -4.29 11.15 14.42
CA LEU A 152 -3.19 10.82 15.32
C LEU A 152 -2.85 12.03 16.21
N SER A 153 -2.29 11.78 17.40
CA SER A 153 -1.77 12.80 18.30
C SER A 153 -0.67 13.64 17.64
N ILE A 154 -0.56 14.89 18.09
CA ILE A 154 0.47 15.83 17.63
C ILE A 154 1.88 15.23 17.86
N ASP A 155 2.07 14.55 18.99
CA ASP A 155 3.36 13.94 19.34
C ASP A 155 3.73 12.81 18.37
N LEU A 156 2.79 11.92 18.04
CA LEU A 156 3.04 10.86 17.07
C LEU A 156 3.27 11.44 15.66
N LYS A 157 2.42 12.38 15.21
CA LYS A 157 2.60 13.06 13.91
C LYS A 157 4.00 13.67 13.79
N THR A 158 4.47 14.35 14.84
CA THR A 158 5.80 14.96 14.87
C THR A 158 6.91 13.93 14.72
N LYS A 159 6.79 12.79 15.43
CA LYS A 159 7.78 11.72 15.35
C LYS A 159 7.79 11.01 13.99
N VAL A 160 6.64 10.75 13.39
CA VAL A 160 6.53 10.14 12.05
C VAL A 160 7.13 11.05 10.99
N LYS A 161 6.82 12.36 11.01
CA LYS A 161 7.42 13.33 10.08
C LYS A 161 8.94 13.37 10.20
N LYS A 162 9.45 13.37 11.44
CA LYS A 162 10.89 13.31 11.71
C LYS A 162 11.50 12.02 11.12
N LEU A 163 10.86 10.86 11.32
CA LEU A 163 11.31 9.59 10.74
C LEU A 163 11.46 9.67 9.21
N TYR A 164 10.43 10.12 8.49
CA TYR A 164 10.48 10.20 7.03
C TYR A 164 11.49 11.23 6.53
N SER A 165 11.58 12.38 7.21
CA SER A 165 12.59 13.39 6.90
C SER A 165 14.01 12.87 7.14
N GLU A 166 14.28 12.16 8.24
CA GLU A 166 15.61 11.57 8.51
C GLU A 166 16.00 10.56 7.43
N ILE A 167 15.11 9.65 7.06
CA ILE A 167 15.35 8.65 5.99
C ILE A 167 15.60 9.33 4.63
N ARG A 168 15.05 10.52 4.39
CA ARG A 168 15.15 11.22 3.10
C ARG A 168 16.20 12.33 3.05
N SER A 169 16.73 12.71 4.20
CA SER A 169 17.66 13.84 4.31
C SER A 169 19.08 13.54 3.82
N ASP A 170 19.49 12.27 3.78
CA ASP A 170 20.85 11.88 3.38
C ASP A 170 20.86 11.19 2.01
N GLU A 171 21.44 11.88 1.04
CA GLU A 171 21.67 11.34 -0.30
C GLU A 171 22.53 10.08 -0.31
N ASN A 172 23.34 9.83 0.72
CA ASN A 172 24.22 8.68 0.85
C ASN A 172 23.77 7.64 1.87
N LEU A 173 22.50 7.70 2.31
CA LEU A 173 21.97 6.77 3.30
C LEU A 173 22.07 5.32 2.80
N SER A 174 22.67 4.44 3.60
CA SER A 174 22.66 3.01 3.31
C SER A 174 21.33 2.37 3.75
N LEU A 175 21.03 1.17 3.24
CA LEU A 175 19.88 0.39 3.69
C LEU A 175 19.95 0.09 5.20
N ASP A 176 21.14 -0.25 5.71
CA ASP A 176 21.39 -0.48 7.14
C ASP A 176 21.11 0.78 7.97
N ASP A 177 21.57 1.93 7.51
CA ASP A 177 21.34 3.20 8.20
C ASP A 177 19.85 3.55 8.23
N ALA A 178 19.14 3.35 7.11
CA ALA A 178 17.69 3.53 7.05
C ALA A 178 16.96 2.62 8.05
N ILE A 179 17.30 1.33 8.10
CA ILE A 179 16.73 0.37 9.07
C ILE A 179 17.02 0.81 10.50
N ASN A 180 18.24 1.27 10.80
CA ASN A 180 18.64 1.73 12.12
C ASN A 180 17.88 3.00 12.55
N ILE A 181 17.60 3.92 11.61
CA ILE A 181 16.74 5.08 11.87
C ILE A 181 15.33 4.61 12.28
N VAL A 182 14.76 3.60 11.61
CA VAL A 182 13.44 3.05 11.97
C VAL A 182 13.47 2.38 13.35
N LYS A 183 14.49 1.57 13.67
CA LYS A 183 14.62 0.94 15.01
C LYS A 183 14.77 1.98 16.13
N LYS A 184 15.46 3.09 15.86
CA LYS A 184 15.56 4.23 16.77
C LYS A 184 14.19 4.88 16.97
N PHE A 185 13.41 5.09 15.91
CA PHE A 185 12.03 5.58 16.01
C PHE A 185 11.18 4.67 16.91
N GLU A 186 11.23 3.35 16.72
CA GLU A 186 10.49 2.38 17.56
C GLU A 186 10.86 2.49 19.05
N THR A 187 12.15 2.68 19.34
CA THR A 187 12.63 2.92 20.70
C THR A 187 12.09 4.24 21.28
N GLU A 188 12.07 5.31 20.47
CA GLU A 188 11.49 6.59 20.87
C GLU A 188 9.96 6.50 21.14
N ILE A 189 9.24 5.70 20.35
CA ILE A 189 7.80 5.44 20.54
C ILE A 189 7.55 4.65 21.82
N ASN A 190 8.32 3.58 22.05
CA ASN A 190 8.19 2.75 23.24
C ASN A 190 8.32 3.58 24.53
N ASN A 191 9.35 4.43 24.57
CA ASN A 191 9.69 5.26 25.72
C ASN A 191 8.81 6.50 25.89
N ASN A 192 7.91 6.79 24.94
CA ASN A 192 7.04 7.96 25.02
C ASN A 192 5.75 7.66 25.80
N ASN A 193 5.54 8.32 26.93
CA ASN A 193 4.35 8.14 27.76
C ASN A 193 3.15 9.01 27.36
N THR A 194 3.33 9.94 26.40
CA THR A 194 2.24 10.79 25.90
C THR A 194 1.46 10.17 24.75
N ILE A 195 2.04 9.18 24.07
CA ILE A 195 1.40 8.44 22.98
C ILE A 195 0.61 7.28 23.57
N SER A 196 -0.67 7.16 23.19
CA SER A 196 -1.55 6.12 23.69
C SER A 196 -1.11 4.72 23.23
N SER A 197 -1.52 3.65 23.95
CA SER A 197 -1.16 2.28 23.57
C SER A 197 -1.63 1.90 22.16
N ASN A 198 -2.81 2.40 21.73
CA ASN A 198 -3.33 2.15 20.39
C ASN A 198 -2.45 2.82 19.33
N GLU A 199 -2.08 4.09 19.54
CA GLU A 199 -1.19 4.80 18.64
C GLU A 199 0.23 4.21 18.61
N LYS A 200 0.73 3.69 19.75
CA LYS A 200 1.99 2.92 19.77
C LYS A 200 1.88 1.68 18.90
N ALA A 201 0.76 0.94 18.97
CA ALA A 201 0.53 -0.22 18.11
C ALA A 201 0.54 0.17 16.63
N THR A 202 -0.18 1.23 16.24
CA THR A 202 -0.16 1.76 14.87
C THR A 202 1.25 2.16 14.43
N ALA A 203 1.99 2.89 15.27
CA ALA A 203 3.37 3.30 14.98
C ALA A 203 4.32 2.11 14.83
N PHE A 204 4.19 1.09 15.68
CA PHE A 204 4.97 -0.14 15.60
C PHE A 204 4.65 -0.97 14.35
N CYS A 205 3.38 -1.08 13.97
CA CYS A 205 2.97 -1.76 12.73
C CYS A 205 3.56 -1.03 11.51
N ALA A 206 3.46 0.30 11.47
CA ALA A 206 4.00 1.11 10.39
C ALA A 206 5.54 1.02 10.31
N ALA A 207 6.24 1.04 11.44
CA ALA A 207 7.70 0.93 11.50
C ALA A 207 8.20 -0.47 11.11
N SER A 208 7.53 -1.53 11.57
CA SER A 208 7.82 -2.90 11.13
C SER A 208 7.61 -3.03 9.63
N THR A 209 6.48 -2.55 9.11
CA THR A 209 6.19 -2.51 7.67
C THR A 209 7.28 -1.78 6.89
N LEU A 210 7.72 -0.61 7.36
CA LEU A 210 8.79 0.16 6.73
C LEU A 210 10.10 -0.65 6.64
N ARG A 211 10.56 -1.23 7.76
CA ARG A 211 11.83 -2.00 7.79
C ARG A 211 11.81 -3.17 6.82
N TYR A 212 10.74 -3.95 6.87
CA TYR A 212 10.57 -5.13 6.03
C TYR A 212 10.44 -4.74 4.56
N SER A 213 9.66 -3.71 4.25
CA SER A 213 9.46 -3.22 2.88
C SER A 213 10.76 -2.67 2.26
N LEU A 214 11.58 -1.94 3.04
CA LEU A 214 12.88 -1.46 2.56
C LEU A 214 13.78 -2.61 2.07
N VAL A 215 13.82 -3.72 2.81
CA VAL A 215 14.59 -4.90 2.41
C VAL A 215 13.95 -5.59 1.20
N PHE A 216 12.63 -5.77 1.24
CA PHE A 216 11.89 -6.41 0.15
C PHE A 216 12.13 -5.72 -1.19
N TRP A 217 11.97 -4.41 -1.25
CA TRP A 217 12.13 -3.67 -2.50
C TRP A 217 13.59 -3.56 -2.92
N ASP A 218 14.56 -3.56 -2.01
CA ASP A 218 15.96 -3.63 -2.42
C ASP A 218 16.27 -4.95 -3.12
N GLU A 219 15.72 -6.06 -2.63
CA GLU A 219 15.93 -7.38 -3.23
C GLU A 219 15.13 -7.62 -4.52
N ASN A 220 13.92 -7.05 -4.62
CA ASN A 220 12.95 -7.41 -5.66
C ASN A 220 12.78 -6.36 -6.78
N LEU A 221 13.39 -5.18 -6.68
CA LEU A 221 13.36 -4.20 -7.78
C LEU A 221 14.26 -4.65 -8.95
N PRO A 222 13.69 -4.90 -10.15
CA PRO A 222 14.47 -5.42 -11.28
C PRO A 222 15.49 -4.40 -11.79
N GLU A 223 16.77 -4.80 -11.88
CA GLU A 223 17.88 -3.97 -12.37
C GLU A 223 17.62 -3.37 -13.76
N GLN A 224 16.87 -4.08 -14.62
CA GLN A 224 16.55 -3.63 -15.98
C GLN A 224 15.63 -2.40 -16.03
N GLN A 225 14.81 -2.16 -14.99
CA GLN A 225 14.04 -0.92 -14.85
C GLN A 225 14.87 0.25 -14.29
N VAL A 226 16.11 -0.03 -13.86
CA VAL A 226 17.08 0.93 -13.29
C VAL A 226 18.14 1.34 -14.33
N ALA A 227 18.28 0.55 -15.41
CA ALA A 227 19.39 0.59 -16.37
C ALA A 227 19.58 1.90 -17.16
N THR A 228 18.69 2.89 -17.06
CA THR A 228 18.90 4.17 -17.75
C THR A 228 19.53 5.27 -16.90
N ARG A 229 19.48 5.21 -15.54
CA ARG A 229 20.01 6.30 -14.68
C ARG A 229 20.34 5.85 -13.24
N GLY A 230 21.47 5.16 -13.03
CA GLY A 230 22.27 5.13 -11.78
C GLY A 230 21.70 4.40 -10.53
N PHE A 231 22.61 3.80 -9.75
CA PHE A 231 22.37 3.14 -8.45
C PHE A 231 21.52 3.98 -7.48
N TRP A 232 21.74 5.30 -7.45
CA TRP A 232 21.00 6.25 -6.61
C TRP A 232 19.49 6.28 -6.84
N LYS A 233 19.00 5.95 -8.05
CA LYS A 233 17.55 5.85 -8.27
C LYS A 233 16.93 4.59 -7.67
N LYS A 234 17.71 3.51 -7.54
CA LYS A 234 17.20 2.25 -6.97
C LYS A 234 16.89 2.45 -5.49
N PHE A 235 17.86 2.95 -4.73
CA PHE A 235 17.68 3.21 -3.29
C PHE A 235 16.51 4.18 -3.03
N TRP A 236 16.42 5.29 -3.76
CA TRP A 236 15.31 6.23 -3.57
C TRP A 236 13.94 5.65 -3.98
N ARG A 237 13.89 4.71 -4.92
CA ARG A 237 12.67 3.93 -5.21
C ARG A 237 12.31 2.99 -4.07
N VAL A 238 13.29 2.30 -3.49
CA VAL A 238 13.11 1.46 -2.29
C VAL A 238 12.54 2.29 -1.15
N VAL A 239 13.15 3.45 -0.86
CA VAL A 239 12.67 4.37 0.18
C VAL A 239 11.26 4.87 -0.11
N THR A 240 10.98 5.25 -1.37
CA THR A 240 9.65 5.72 -1.78
C THR A 240 8.57 4.65 -1.55
N LEU A 241 8.87 3.40 -1.92
CA LEU A 241 7.94 2.28 -1.74
C LEU A 241 7.77 1.94 -0.25
N GLY A 242 8.85 1.88 0.52
CA GLY A 242 8.80 1.67 1.97
C GLY A 242 8.00 2.73 2.70
N ILE A 243 8.19 4.02 2.36
CA ILE A 243 7.42 5.12 2.93
C ILE A 243 5.95 5.07 2.49
N ALA A 244 5.66 4.60 1.29
CA ALA A 244 4.28 4.42 0.84
C ALA A 244 3.58 3.30 1.63
N ASP A 245 4.26 2.18 1.86
CA ASP A 245 3.78 1.07 2.69
C ASP A 245 3.50 1.52 4.12
N SER A 246 4.47 2.18 4.75
CA SER A 246 4.33 2.66 6.12
C SER A 246 3.34 3.82 6.25
N GLY A 247 3.24 4.66 5.22
CA GLY A 247 2.25 5.74 5.14
C GLY A 247 0.82 5.21 5.12
N ALA A 248 0.55 4.14 4.36
CA ALA A 248 -0.75 3.48 4.34
C ALA A 248 -1.04 2.75 5.66
N ALA A 249 -0.02 2.17 6.30
CA ALA A 249 -0.15 1.55 7.63
C ALA A 249 -0.61 2.53 8.73
N LEU A 250 -0.45 3.85 8.53
CA LEU A 250 -0.86 4.88 9.50
C LEU A 250 -2.33 5.32 9.36
N VAL A 251 -3.05 4.93 8.30
CA VAL A 251 -4.41 5.46 7.98
C VAL A 251 -5.43 5.19 9.06
N GLY A 252 -5.35 4.06 9.75
CA GLY A 252 -6.27 3.77 10.82
C GLY A 252 -5.64 4.05 12.18
N GLY A 253 -5.94 5.19 12.79
CA GLY A 253 -5.63 5.44 14.22
C GLY A 253 -6.18 4.39 15.20
N ILE A 254 -6.90 3.37 14.69
CA ILE A 254 -7.40 2.17 15.36
C ILE A 254 -7.08 0.87 14.56
N ALA A 255 -6.63 0.98 13.30
CA ALA A 255 -6.32 -0.18 12.45
C ALA A 255 -4.87 -0.61 12.71
N GLY A 256 -4.73 -1.66 13.52
CA GLY A 256 -3.46 -2.29 13.83
C GLY A 256 -2.89 -3.11 12.65
N PRO A 257 -2.54 -4.38 12.86
CA PRO A 257 -1.92 -5.24 11.84
C PRO A 257 -2.61 -5.27 10.47
N GLU A 258 -3.94 -5.15 10.42
CA GLU A 258 -4.71 -5.25 9.18
C GLU A 258 -4.34 -4.16 8.16
N ALA A 259 -4.38 -2.88 8.54
CA ALA A 259 -4.10 -1.79 7.61
C ALA A 259 -2.66 -1.86 7.07
N ALA A 260 -1.72 -2.22 7.93
CA ALA A 260 -0.32 -2.39 7.56
C ALA A 260 -0.09 -3.52 6.54
N ILE A 261 -0.75 -4.68 6.74
CA ILE A 261 -0.62 -5.83 5.85
C ILE A 261 -1.39 -5.59 4.54
N ILE A 262 -2.63 -5.11 4.64
CA ILE A 262 -3.57 -5.00 3.51
C ILE A 262 -3.37 -3.72 2.71
N LEU A 263 -3.55 -2.57 3.36
CA LEU A 263 -3.49 -1.28 2.67
C LEU A 263 -2.06 -0.90 2.31
N GLY A 264 -1.09 -1.25 3.16
CA GLY A 264 0.33 -1.14 2.86
C GLY A 264 0.65 -1.81 1.52
N ALA A 265 0.47 -3.13 1.45
CA ALA A 265 0.85 -3.91 0.28
C ALA A 265 0.15 -3.42 -1.00
N ALA A 266 -1.16 -3.14 -0.93
CA ALA A 266 -1.89 -2.61 -2.08
C ALA A 266 -1.36 -1.24 -2.54
N THR A 267 -0.97 -0.39 -1.59
CA THR A 267 -0.44 0.95 -1.87
C THR A 267 0.91 0.89 -2.56
N SER A 268 1.90 0.19 -2.02
CA SER A 268 3.21 0.12 -2.68
C SER A 268 3.16 -0.60 -4.01
N ILE A 269 2.31 -1.62 -4.18
CA ILE A 269 2.17 -2.28 -5.48
C ILE A 269 1.57 -1.30 -6.49
N ASN A 270 0.58 -0.49 -6.10
CA ASN A 270 0.04 0.55 -6.98
C ASN A 270 1.12 1.59 -7.36
N VAL A 271 1.95 2.00 -6.40
CA VAL A 271 3.09 2.90 -6.65
C VAL A 271 4.10 2.24 -7.58
N TYR A 272 4.54 1.02 -7.27
CA TYR A 272 5.47 0.23 -8.07
C TYR A 272 4.98 0.04 -9.51
N TYR A 273 3.71 -0.22 -9.70
CA TYR A 273 3.12 -0.44 -11.03
C TYR A 273 3.11 0.84 -11.90
N LYS A 274 3.11 2.01 -11.26
CA LYS A 274 3.18 3.32 -11.93
C LYS A 274 4.61 3.81 -12.19
N LEU A 275 5.62 3.18 -11.58
CA LEU A 275 7.06 3.45 -11.81
C LEU A 275 7.59 2.74 -13.08
#